data_AF-A0A926BNX3-F1
#
_entry.id   AF-A0A926BNX3-F1
#
_cell.length_a   1.000
_cell.length_b   1.000
_cell.length_c   1.000
_cell.angle_alpha   90.00
_cell.angle_beta   90.00
_cell.angle_gamma   90.00
#
_symmetry.space_group_name_H-M   'P 1'
#
loop_
_entity.id
_entity.type
_entity.pdbx_description
1 polymer ?
#
loop_
_entity_poly.entity_id
_entity_poly.type
_entity_poly.pdbx_seq_one_letter_code
_entity_poly.pdbx_strand_id
1 'polypeptide(L)'
;MQYHISTELGDDENPGTSEKPWRTLARANAHRYAGGDKIRLRAGEIFSGSLSFSPDNVTKDEGEHFTIEAYGSDTELGYPLPDPVIESGTESAITLRNLSRVKVWDIEVRGSGYDTNTGWGVRILNDAPGAERLKHVHV
;
A
#
# COMPACT_ATOMS: atom_id res chain seq x y z
N MET A 1 7.12 8.79 8.71
CA MET A 1 7.59 7.52 9.32
C MET A 1 7.58 6.40 8.29
N GLN A 2 8.24 5.27 8.57
CA GLN A 2 8.24 4.10 7.67
C GLN A 2 7.68 2.89 8.40
N TYR A 3 6.69 2.24 7.79
CA TYR A 3 5.99 1.09 8.32
C TYR A 3 6.25 -0.12 7.43
N HIS A 4 6.79 -1.19 7.99
CA HIS A 4 7.24 -2.36 7.25
C HIS A 4 6.27 -3.52 7.46
N ILE A 5 5.96 -4.23 6.37
CA ILE A 5 5.11 -5.40 6.38
C ILE A 5 5.86 -6.56 5.72
N SER A 6 5.91 -7.68 6.42
CA SER A 6 6.47 -8.94 5.92
C SER A 6 5.62 -10.12 6.38
N THR A 7 5.19 -10.96 5.44
CA THR A 7 4.45 -12.19 5.76
C THR A 7 5.32 -13.23 6.46
N GLU A 8 6.64 -13.24 6.20
CA GLU A 8 7.57 -14.21 6.78
C GLU A 8 8.12 -13.78 8.14
N LEU A 9 8.46 -12.49 8.28
CA LEU A 9 9.16 -11.96 9.45
C LEU A 9 8.26 -11.17 10.40
N GLY A 10 7.03 -10.86 9.98
CA GLY A 10 6.13 -9.96 10.69
C GLY A 10 5.21 -10.62 11.70
N ASP A 11 4.72 -9.78 12.61
CA ASP A 11 3.64 -10.07 13.54
C ASP A 11 2.77 -8.82 13.68
N ASP A 12 1.45 -8.93 13.71
CA ASP A 12 0.55 -7.77 13.77
C ASP A 12 0.52 -7.10 15.16
N GLU A 13 1.06 -7.76 16.19
CA GLU A 13 1.33 -7.17 17.51
C GLU A 13 2.59 -6.27 17.50
N ASN A 14 3.41 -6.34 16.46
CA ASN A 14 4.62 -5.53 16.35
C ASN A 14 4.31 -4.03 16.11
N PRO A 15 5.30 -3.15 16.36
CA PRO A 15 5.14 -1.71 16.11
C PRO A 15 5.18 -1.30 14.62
N GLY A 16 5.54 -2.21 13.71
CA GLY A 16 5.65 -1.91 12.27
C GLY A 16 6.99 -1.31 11.86
N THR A 17 8.05 -1.42 12.67
CA THR A 17 9.40 -0.95 12.30
C THR A 17 10.12 -1.96 11.38
N SER A 18 11.28 -1.61 10.85
CA SER A 18 12.09 -2.51 10.00
C SER A 18 12.51 -3.79 10.73
N GLU A 19 12.80 -3.71 12.02
CA GLU A 19 13.16 -4.85 12.88
C GLU A 19 11.90 -5.57 13.38
N LYS A 20 10.87 -4.77 13.59
CA LYS A 20 9.51 -4.99 14.09
C LYS A 20 8.38 -5.06 13.06
N PRO A 21 8.42 -5.76 11.91
CA PRO A 21 7.41 -5.54 10.87
C PRO A 21 6.04 -6.10 11.25
N TRP A 22 4.98 -5.52 10.69
CA TRP A 22 3.65 -6.13 10.71
C TRP A 22 3.59 -7.32 9.76
N ARG A 23 2.59 -8.19 9.93
CA ARG A 23 2.41 -9.37 9.07
C ARG A 23 1.40 -9.15 7.96
N THR A 24 0.32 -8.41 8.22
CA THR A 24 -0.83 -8.36 7.31
C THR A 24 -1.13 -6.97 6.77
N LEU A 25 -1.74 -6.92 5.58
CA LEU A 25 -2.29 -5.69 5.01
C LEU A 25 -3.46 -5.14 5.86
N ALA A 26 -4.21 -6.02 6.53
CA ALA A 26 -5.28 -5.63 7.44
C ALA A 26 -4.75 -4.77 8.60
N ARG A 27 -3.60 -5.14 9.16
CA ARG A 27 -2.95 -4.34 10.21
C ARG A 27 -2.51 -2.96 9.71
N ALA A 28 -1.99 -2.89 8.48
CA ALA A 28 -1.64 -1.63 7.82
C ALA A 28 -2.89 -0.74 7.61
N ASN A 29 -3.99 -1.30 7.09
CA ASN A 29 -5.24 -0.54 6.91
C ASN A 29 -5.81 0.04 8.20
N ALA A 30 -5.61 -0.64 9.33
CA ALA A 30 -6.09 -0.21 10.64
C ALA A 30 -5.26 0.93 11.27
N HIS A 31 -4.02 1.14 10.81
CA HIS A 31 -3.14 2.18 11.34
C HIS A 31 -3.54 3.58 10.87
N ARG A 32 -3.15 4.62 11.62
CA ARG A 32 -3.35 6.02 11.26
C ARG A 32 -2.03 6.62 10.79
N TYR A 33 -2.05 7.17 9.59
CA TYR A 33 -0.90 7.76 8.93
C TYR A 33 -1.06 9.27 8.79
N ALA A 34 0.07 9.95 8.65
CA ALA A 34 0.16 11.31 8.16
C ALA A 34 0.68 11.34 6.71
N GLY A 35 0.50 12.45 6.02
CA GLY A 35 1.26 12.68 4.78
C GLY A 35 2.77 12.64 5.06
N GLY A 36 3.54 12.13 4.10
CA GLY A 36 4.96 11.83 4.28
C GLY A 36 5.26 10.46 4.90
N ASP A 37 4.26 9.78 5.47
CA ASP A 37 4.42 8.38 5.90
C ASP A 37 4.57 7.42 4.72
N LYS A 38 5.27 6.32 4.99
CA LYS A 38 5.52 5.25 4.04
C LYS A 38 5.04 3.91 4.55
N ILE A 39 4.37 3.17 3.69
CA ILE A 39 4.09 1.74 3.83
C ILE A 39 5.07 1.01 2.92
N ARG A 40 5.78 0.05 3.49
CA ARG A 40 6.85 -0.68 2.81
C ARG A 40 6.53 -2.17 2.85
N LEU A 41 6.32 -2.77 1.69
CA LEU A 41 6.06 -4.21 1.54
C LEU A 41 7.37 -4.94 1.22
N ARG A 42 7.65 -6.06 1.91
CA ARG A 42 8.91 -6.79 1.69
C ARG A 42 8.89 -7.44 0.31
N ALA A 43 9.88 -7.12 -0.51
CA ALA A 43 10.07 -7.69 -1.83
C ALA A 43 10.21 -9.22 -1.75
N GLY A 44 9.78 -9.91 -2.81
CA GLY A 44 9.74 -11.37 -2.87
C GLY A 44 8.54 -12.03 -2.20
N GLU A 45 7.73 -11.27 -1.44
CA GLU A 45 6.60 -11.83 -0.69
C GLU A 45 5.25 -11.59 -1.37
N ILE A 46 4.27 -12.43 -1.01
CA ILE A 46 2.90 -12.36 -1.49
C ILE A 46 1.98 -12.03 -0.31
N PHE A 47 1.22 -10.95 -0.44
CA PHE A 47 0.30 -10.44 0.56
C PHE A 47 -1.14 -10.64 0.12
N SER A 48 -1.89 -11.49 0.83
CA SER A 48 -3.32 -11.64 0.59
C SER A 48 -4.12 -10.44 1.12
N GLY A 49 -5.12 -10.01 0.34
CA GLY A 49 -6.05 -8.94 0.69
C GLY A 49 -5.79 -7.65 -0.09
N SER A 50 -6.14 -6.52 0.53
CA SER A 50 -6.22 -5.23 -0.15
C SER A 50 -5.69 -4.11 0.75
N LEU A 51 -5.19 -3.03 0.15
CA LEU A 51 -4.87 -1.77 0.82
C LEU A 51 -5.92 -0.71 0.50
N SER A 52 -6.45 -0.03 1.52
CA SER A 52 -7.48 0.98 1.35
C SER A 52 -7.22 2.20 2.24
N PHE A 53 -6.99 3.33 1.59
CA PHE A 53 -6.64 4.59 2.24
C PHE A 53 -7.59 5.71 1.86
N SER A 54 -7.95 6.50 2.86
CA SER A 54 -8.82 7.67 2.74
C SER A 54 -8.50 8.69 3.84
N PRO A 55 -9.14 9.87 3.86
CA PRO A 55 -8.99 10.81 4.97
C PRO A 55 -9.30 10.22 6.36
N ASP A 56 -10.00 9.08 6.44
CA ASP A 56 -10.29 8.40 7.71
C ASP A 56 -9.04 7.79 8.36
N ASN A 57 -8.04 7.40 7.56
CA ASN A 57 -6.81 6.75 8.03
C ASN A 57 -5.50 7.38 7.53
N VAL A 58 -5.56 8.34 6.63
CA VAL A 58 -4.40 9.15 6.20
C VAL A 58 -4.76 10.62 6.35
N THR A 59 -4.16 11.30 7.33
CA THR A 59 -4.34 12.74 7.48
C THR A 59 -3.59 13.47 6.36
N LYS A 60 -4.18 14.55 5.85
CA LYS A 60 -3.55 15.37 4.80
C LYS A 60 -2.32 16.07 5.40
N ASP A 61 -1.15 15.87 4.80
CA ASP A 61 -0.02 16.80 4.90
C ASP A 61 0.05 17.61 3.59
N GLU A 62 0.20 18.93 3.71
CA GLU A 62 0.19 19.83 2.55
C GLU A 62 1.51 19.81 1.75
N GLY A 63 2.59 19.22 2.28
CA GLY A 63 3.92 19.23 1.68
C GLY A 63 4.44 17.89 1.15
N GLU A 64 4.11 16.76 1.81
CA GLU A 64 4.76 15.47 1.56
C GLU A 64 3.83 14.41 0.95
N HIS A 65 4.43 13.38 0.34
CA HIS A 65 3.69 12.28 -0.27
C HIS A 65 3.51 11.11 0.70
N PHE A 66 2.27 10.67 0.91
CA PHE A 66 2.01 9.34 1.47
C PHE A 66 2.41 8.29 0.43
N THR A 67 3.27 7.34 0.81
CA THR A 67 3.93 6.45 -0.14
C THR A 67 3.66 4.98 0.19
N ILE A 68 3.37 4.17 -0.81
CA ILE A 68 3.34 2.71 -0.75
C ILE A 68 4.44 2.21 -1.67
N GLU A 69 5.41 1.48 -1.14
CA GLU A 69 6.63 1.07 -1.86
C GLU A 69 7.12 -0.32 -1.44
N ALA A 70 8.03 -0.90 -2.22
CA ALA A 70 8.77 -2.08 -1.82
C ALA A 70 9.95 -1.77 -0.88
N TYR A 71 10.37 -2.77 -0.12
CA TYR A 71 11.67 -2.78 0.55
C TYR A 71 12.30 -4.17 0.57
N GLY A 72 13.59 -4.21 0.90
CA GLY A 72 14.33 -5.46 0.89
C GLY A 72 14.93 -5.73 -0.48
N SER A 73 16.13 -6.26 -0.46
CA SER A 73 16.88 -6.71 -1.62
C SER A 73 17.57 -8.00 -1.22
N ASP A 74 17.67 -8.96 -2.13
CA ASP A 74 18.50 -10.13 -1.87
C ASP A 74 19.96 -9.77 -2.16
N THR A 75 20.71 -9.53 -1.08
CA THR A 75 22.14 -9.24 -1.18
C THR A 75 22.98 -10.49 -1.39
N GLU A 76 22.43 -11.69 -1.14
CA GLU A 76 23.14 -12.97 -1.30
C GLU A 76 23.05 -13.50 -2.73
N LEU A 77 21.91 -13.33 -3.41
CA LEU A 77 21.71 -13.78 -4.79
C LEU A 77 22.25 -12.81 -5.85
N GLY A 78 22.63 -11.59 -5.47
CA GLY A 78 23.19 -10.59 -6.40
C GLY A 78 22.19 -10.02 -7.42
N TYR A 79 20.91 -10.31 -7.25
CA TYR A 79 19.80 -9.80 -8.05
C TYR A 79 18.74 -9.18 -7.12
N PRO A 80 18.02 -8.13 -7.56
CA PRO A 80 16.89 -7.62 -6.79
C PRO A 80 15.82 -8.71 -6.65
N LEU A 81 15.20 -8.80 -5.46
CA LEU A 81 14.00 -9.61 -5.29
C LEU A 81 12.89 -9.08 -6.22
N PRO A 82 11.98 -9.93 -6.70
CA PRO A 82 10.83 -9.44 -7.45
C PRO A 82 9.97 -8.53 -6.58
N ASP A 83 9.20 -7.65 -7.22
CA ASP A 83 8.28 -6.76 -6.53
C ASP A 83 7.34 -7.57 -5.61
N PRO A 84 7.01 -7.04 -4.41
CA PRO A 84 5.98 -7.64 -3.57
C PRO A 84 4.65 -7.71 -4.32
N VAL A 85 3.92 -8.80 -4.11
CA VAL A 85 2.64 -9.05 -4.79
C VAL A 85 1.49 -8.81 -3.81
N ILE A 86 0.51 -8.00 -4.18
CA ILE A 86 -0.78 -7.96 -3.50
C ILE A 86 -1.78 -8.85 -4.25
N GLU A 87 -2.23 -9.92 -3.60
CA GLU A 87 -3.27 -10.83 -4.10
C GLU A 87 -4.65 -10.45 -3.53
N SER A 88 -5.40 -9.72 -4.33
CA SER A 88 -6.66 -9.08 -3.94
C SER A 88 -7.93 -9.90 -4.20
N GLY A 89 -7.80 -11.06 -4.85
CA GLY A 89 -8.96 -11.87 -5.23
C GLY A 89 -9.92 -11.10 -6.13
N THR A 90 -11.17 -10.90 -5.69
CA THR A 90 -12.20 -10.17 -6.45
C THR A 90 -12.31 -8.68 -6.09
N GLU A 91 -11.48 -8.21 -5.15
CA GLU A 91 -11.48 -6.83 -4.65
C GLU A 91 -10.54 -5.92 -5.45
N SER A 92 -10.49 -4.64 -5.07
CA SER A 92 -9.44 -3.73 -5.56
C SER A 92 -8.17 -3.86 -4.70
N ALA A 93 -7.02 -4.18 -5.31
CA ALA A 93 -5.78 -4.39 -4.56
C ALA A 93 -5.31 -3.15 -3.81
N ILE A 94 -5.39 -1.97 -4.44
CA ILE A 94 -5.09 -0.69 -3.80
C ILE A 94 -6.23 0.30 -4.10
N THR A 95 -6.85 0.84 -3.05
CA THR A 95 -7.86 1.90 -3.14
C THR A 95 -7.36 3.18 -2.47
N LEU A 96 -7.33 4.27 -3.22
CA LEU A 96 -6.98 5.61 -2.76
C LEU A 96 -8.19 6.52 -2.96
N ARG A 97 -8.93 6.79 -1.89
CA ARG A 97 -10.18 7.56 -1.95
C ARG A 97 -9.99 8.94 -1.33
N ASN A 98 -10.25 10.00 -2.09
CA ASN A 98 -10.16 11.40 -1.66
C ASN A 98 -8.79 11.80 -1.10
N LEU A 99 -7.73 11.18 -1.61
CA LEU A 99 -6.35 11.45 -1.23
C LEU A 99 -5.61 12.19 -2.33
N SER A 100 -4.96 13.29 -1.95
CA SER A 100 -3.96 13.99 -2.77
C SER A 100 -2.56 13.54 -2.38
N ARG A 101 -1.56 13.74 -3.25
CA ARG A 101 -0.14 13.48 -2.96
C ARG A 101 0.14 12.02 -2.53
N VAL A 102 -0.34 11.05 -3.29
CA VAL A 102 -0.01 9.64 -3.05
C VAL A 102 1.00 9.16 -4.08
N LYS A 103 1.93 8.31 -3.66
CA LYS A 103 2.83 7.55 -4.54
C LYS A 103 2.66 6.06 -4.28
N VAL A 104 2.55 5.29 -5.37
CA VAL A 104 2.53 3.82 -5.35
C VAL A 104 3.53 3.38 -6.40
N TRP A 105 4.52 2.57 -6.04
CA TRP A 105 5.58 2.15 -6.96
C TRP A 105 6.20 0.83 -6.52
N ASP A 106 6.75 0.09 -7.49
CA ASP A 106 7.42 -1.21 -7.33
C ASP A 106 6.58 -2.24 -6.56
N ILE A 107 5.29 -2.38 -6.94
CA ILE A 107 4.36 -3.34 -6.36
C ILE A 107 3.59 -4.01 -7.50
N GLU A 108 3.60 -5.34 -7.52
CA GLU A 108 2.75 -6.11 -8.41
C GLU A 108 1.36 -6.29 -7.77
N VAL A 109 0.30 -6.09 -8.55
CA VAL A 109 -1.08 -6.32 -8.10
C VAL A 109 -1.72 -7.44 -8.92
N ARG A 110 -2.25 -8.46 -8.24
CA ARG A 110 -2.93 -9.60 -8.84
C ARG A 110 -4.39 -9.67 -8.36
N GLY A 111 -5.30 -9.78 -9.31
CA GLY A 111 -6.71 -10.08 -9.09
C GLY A 111 -7.04 -11.50 -9.53
N SER A 112 -8.31 -11.88 -9.39
CA SER A 112 -8.85 -13.21 -9.72
C SER A 112 -9.00 -13.50 -11.22
N GLY A 113 -8.65 -12.54 -12.09
CA GLY A 113 -8.76 -12.64 -13.55
C GLY A 113 -9.89 -11.80 -14.13
N TYR A 114 -9.85 -11.57 -15.44
CA TYR A 114 -10.81 -10.69 -16.14
C TYR A 114 -12.27 -11.11 -15.98
N ASP A 115 -12.56 -12.41 -15.97
CA ASP A 115 -13.93 -12.94 -15.95
C ASP A 115 -14.58 -12.92 -14.55
N THR A 116 -13.77 -12.79 -13.50
CA THR A 116 -14.19 -12.98 -12.09
C THR A 116 -13.93 -11.75 -11.23
N ASN A 117 -12.94 -10.92 -11.60
CA ASN A 117 -12.59 -9.75 -10.83
C ASN A 117 -13.63 -8.65 -11.00
N THR A 118 -14.23 -8.23 -9.89
CA THR A 118 -15.16 -7.09 -9.83
C THR A 118 -14.49 -5.79 -9.38
N GLY A 119 -13.20 -5.87 -9.02
CA GLY A 119 -12.40 -4.76 -8.53
C GLY A 119 -11.47 -4.14 -9.57
N TRP A 120 -10.35 -3.59 -9.09
CA TRP A 120 -9.36 -2.86 -9.88
C TRP A 120 -7.97 -3.18 -9.33
N GLY A 121 -6.94 -3.24 -10.17
CA GLY A 121 -5.56 -3.32 -9.65
C GLY A 121 -5.26 -2.13 -8.74
N VAL A 122 -5.43 -0.93 -9.27
CA VAL A 122 -5.35 0.32 -8.50
C VAL A 122 -6.58 1.18 -8.78
N ARG A 123 -7.29 1.61 -7.75
CA ARG A 123 -8.47 2.48 -7.82
C ARG A 123 -8.20 3.81 -7.17
N ILE A 124 -8.25 4.89 -7.94
CA ILE A 124 -8.21 6.27 -7.44
C ILE A 124 -9.62 6.86 -7.55
N LEU A 125 -10.19 7.30 -6.43
CA LEU A 125 -11.56 7.80 -6.37
C LEU A 125 -11.58 9.21 -5.76
N ASN A 126 -12.20 10.17 -6.46
CA ASN A 126 -12.55 11.48 -5.91
C ASN A 126 -14.07 11.63 -5.90
N ASP A 127 -14.69 11.35 -4.77
CA ASP A 127 -16.13 11.42 -4.55
C ASP A 127 -16.51 12.31 -3.35
N ALA A 128 -15.56 13.11 -2.87
CA ALA A 128 -15.80 14.10 -1.83
C ALA A 128 -16.81 15.17 -2.30
N PRO A 129 -17.74 15.60 -1.42
CA PRO A 129 -18.63 16.72 -1.74
C PRO A 129 -17.81 18.00 -1.97
N GLY A 130 -18.27 18.85 -2.89
CA GLY A 130 -17.66 20.17 -3.13
C GLY A 130 -16.66 20.25 -4.29
N ALA A 131 -16.48 19.19 -5.07
CA ALA A 131 -15.67 19.18 -6.29
C ALA A 131 -14.23 19.70 -6.08
N GLU A 132 -13.61 19.35 -4.96
CA GLU A 132 -12.20 19.70 -4.71
C GLU A 132 -11.28 18.93 -5.66
N ARG A 133 -10.37 19.66 -6.31
CA ARG A 133 -9.31 19.06 -7.10
C ARG A 133 -8.29 18.37 -6.18
N LEU A 134 -8.06 17.07 -6.41
CA LEU A 134 -6.92 16.37 -5.80
C LEU A 134 -5.60 16.88 -6.40
N LYS A 135 -4.70 17.38 -5.55
CA LYS A 135 -3.36 17.81 -5.97
C LYS A 135 -2.43 16.60 -6.13
N HIS A 136 -1.49 16.68 -7.07
CA HIS A 136 -0.43 15.67 -7.28
C HIS A 136 -0.95 14.24 -7.51
N VAL A 137 -1.98 14.11 -8.34
CA VAL A 137 -2.40 12.82 -8.92
C VAL A 137 -1.77 12.72 -10.31
N HIS A 138 -0.89 11.74 -10.49
CA HIS A 138 -0.22 11.42 -11.75
C HIS A 138 -0.37 9.92 -12.00
N VAL A 139 -0.82 9.53 -13.19
CA VAL A 139 -1.07 8.14 -13.61
C VAL A 139 -0.43 7.87 -14.96
#